data_AF-A0A7D6ZZX2-F1
#
_entry.id   AF-A0A7D6ZZX2-F1
#
_cell.length_a   1.000
_cell.length_b   1.000
_cell.length_c   1.000
_cell.angle_alpha   90.00
_cell.angle_beta   90.00
_cell.angle_gamma   90.00
#
_symmetry.space_group_name_H-M   'P 1'
#
loop_
_entity.id
_entity.type
_entity.pdbx_description
1 polymer ?
#
loop_
_entity_poly.entity_id
_entity_poly.type
_entity_poly.pdbx_seq_one_letter_code
_entity_poly.pdbx_strand_id
1 'polypeptide(L)'
;MKSNIFAIYKGKEYPAGISADGRFVLRSDDENDMNYGFTNNTGINRTVKCFKYVLKSELDEVYRKNTKAEYCGYEFGVVDEFENMLLIYAMSGDYRIWLQLGMECVDKGIYQKWVEKKDVIVKVDKEVL
;
A
#
# COMPACT_ATOMS: atom_id res chain seq x y z
N MET A 1 -5.24 -7.30 -0.96
CA MET A 1 -4.17 -6.48 -0.34
C MET A 1 -3.69 -5.47 -1.36
N LYS A 2 -3.80 -4.17 -1.09
CA LYS A 2 -3.15 -3.14 -1.93
C LYS A 2 -1.64 -3.44 -1.93
N SER A 3 -1.01 -3.46 -3.10
CA SER A 3 0.44 -3.63 -3.15
C SER A 3 1.09 -2.40 -2.55
N ASN A 4 2.01 -2.60 -1.62
CA ASN A 4 2.85 -1.53 -1.08
C ASN A 4 4.11 -1.30 -1.93
N ILE A 5 4.22 -1.96 -3.08
CA ILE A 5 5.33 -1.76 -4.03
C ILE A 5 4.92 -0.67 -5.02
N PHE A 6 5.84 0.26 -5.25
CA PHE A 6 5.72 1.33 -6.23
C PHE A 6 6.95 1.32 -7.13
N ALA A 7 6.79 1.85 -8.33
CA ALA A 7 7.90 2.03 -9.25
C ALA A 7 7.79 3.36 -9.97
N ILE A 8 8.94 3.96 -10.25
CA ILE A 8 9.07 5.13 -11.10
C ILE A 8 9.36 4.64 -12.52
N TYR A 9 8.49 5.00 -13.45
CA TYR A 9 8.64 4.70 -14.87
C TYR A 9 8.52 5.99 -15.66
N LYS A 10 9.60 6.38 -16.35
CA LYS A 10 9.69 7.62 -17.12
C LYS A 10 9.33 8.85 -16.27
N GLY A 11 9.81 8.88 -15.02
CA GLY A 11 9.57 9.98 -14.09
C GLY A 11 8.18 10.06 -13.45
N LYS A 12 7.26 9.13 -13.74
CA LYS A 12 5.95 9.04 -13.06
C LYS A 12 5.90 7.82 -12.14
N GLU A 13 5.32 8.00 -10.96
CA GLU A 13 5.14 6.95 -9.94
C GLU A 13 3.88 6.14 -10.20
N TYR A 14 4.00 4.82 -10.11
CA TYR A 14 2.89 3.89 -10.30
C TYR A 14 2.86 2.82 -9.19
N PRO A 15 1.66 2.43 -8.71
CA PRO A 15 1.49 1.18 -7.98
C PRO A 15 1.99 0.00 -8.82
N ALA A 16 2.88 -0.79 -8.23
CA ALA A 16 3.53 -1.90 -8.90
C ALA A 16 3.25 -3.23 -8.21
N GLY A 17 3.38 -4.34 -8.93
CA GLY A 17 3.48 -5.68 -8.37
C GLY A 17 4.52 -6.47 -9.14
N ILE A 18 4.93 -7.62 -8.61
CA ILE A 18 5.85 -8.52 -9.30
C ILE A 18 5.03 -9.71 -9.79
N SER A 19 5.06 -9.99 -11.08
CA SER A 19 4.43 -11.16 -11.66
C SER A 19 5.31 -12.40 -11.47
N ALA A 20 4.72 -13.60 -11.64
CA ALA A 20 5.43 -14.86 -11.43
C ALA A 20 6.65 -15.05 -12.35
N ASP A 21 6.68 -14.38 -13.50
CA ASP A 21 7.79 -14.37 -14.45
C ASP A 21 8.87 -13.33 -14.11
N GLY A 22 8.75 -12.64 -12.96
CA GLY A 22 9.71 -11.65 -12.48
C GLY A 22 9.56 -10.25 -13.11
N ARG A 23 8.59 -10.05 -14.00
CA ARG A 23 8.29 -8.70 -14.52
C ARG A 23 7.55 -7.86 -13.49
N PHE A 24 7.63 -6.55 -13.66
CA PHE A 24 6.84 -5.61 -12.88
C PHE A 24 5.55 -5.29 -13.63
N VAL A 25 4.42 -5.34 -12.91
CA VAL A 25 3.12 -4.87 -13.40
C VAL A 25 2.80 -3.51 -12.78
N LEU A 26 2.93 -2.46 -13.59
CA LEU A 26 2.51 -1.10 -13.25
C LEU A 26 0.99 -0.99 -13.46
N ARG A 27 0.30 -0.30 -12.55
CA ARG A 27 -1.15 -0.08 -12.61
C ARG A 27 -1.45 1.41 -12.57
N SER A 28 -2.43 1.85 -13.35
CA SER A 28 -2.87 3.24 -13.36
C SER A 28 -4.39 3.34 -13.42
N ASP A 29 -4.93 4.35 -12.75
CA ASP A 29 -6.32 4.80 -12.81
C ASP A 29 -6.54 5.94 -13.83
N ASP A 30 -5.47 6.39 -14.50
CA ASP A 30 -5.48 7.38 -15.56
C ASP A 30 -5.49 6.69 -16.94
N GLU A 31 -6.54 6.95 -17.73
CA GLU A 31 -6.67 6.41 -19.09
C GLU A 31 -5.62 6.97 -20.06
N ASN A 32 -5.09 8.15 -19.78
CA ASN A 32 -4.07 8.77 -20.64
C ASN A 32 -2.76 7.97 -20.64
N ASP A 33 -2.52 7.13 -19.62
CA ASP A 33 -1.35 6.25 -19.58
C ASP A 33 -1.37 5.20 -20.72
N MET A 34 -2.53 4.94 -21.35
CA MET A 34 -2.62 4.12 -22.56
C MET A 34 -1.82 4.71 -23.73
N ASN A 35 -1.70 6.04 -23.82
CA ASN A 35 -0.87 6.71 -24.83
C ASN A 35 0.64 6.44 -24.62
N TYR A 36 1.03 5.94 -23.45
CA TYR A 36 2.40 5.57 -23.10
C TYR A 36 2.62 4.04 -23.15
N GLY A 37 1.72 3.33 -23.85
CA GLY A 37 1.81 1.89 -24.09
C GLY A 37 1.36 1.04 -22.90
N PHE A 38 0.48 1.56 -22.04
CA PHE A 38 -0.29 0.76 -21.09
C PHE A 38 -1.47 0.10 -21.80
N THR A 39 -1.84 -1.09 -21.34
CA THR A 39 -2.95 -1.88 -21.86
C THR A 39 -4.21 -1.59 -21.05
N ASN A 40 -5.34 -1.38 -21.73
CA ASN A 40 -6.64 -1.19 -21.10
C ASN A 40 -7.01 -2.38 -20.19
N ASN A 41 -7.49 -2.10 -18.98
CA ASN A 41 -8.02 -3.10 -18.07
C ASN A 41 -9.54 -3.23 -18.27
N THR A 42 -9.97 -4.24 -19.02
CA THR A 42 -11.38 -4.57 -19.23
C THR A 42 -11.99 -5.45 -18.13
N GLY A 43 -11.25 -5.65 -17.03
CA GLY A 43 -11.70 -6.46 -15.90
C GLY A 43 -12.89 -5.86 -15.13
N ILE A 44 -13.50 -6.67 -14.27
CA ILE A 44 -14.68 -6.31 -13.47
C ILE A 44 -14.34 -5.19 -12.45
N ASN A 45 -13.10 -5.14 -11.97
CA ASN A 45 -12.64 -4.11 -11.04
C ASN A 45 -12.15 -2.86 -11.81
N ARG A 46 -12.99 -1.82 -11.83
CA ARG A 46 -12.78 -0.58 -12.58
C ARG A 46 -11.88 0.46 -11.91
N THR A 47 -11.35 0.20 -10.71
CA THR A 47 -10.48 1.19 -10.04
C THR A 47 -9.11 1.31 -10.73
N VAL A 48 -8.61 0.24 -11.34
CA VAL A 48 -7.42 0.27 -12.20
C VAL A 48 -7.90 0.29 -13.63
N LYS A 49 -7.59 1.36 -14.37
CA LYS A 49 -8.06 1.55 -15.75
C LYS A 49 -7.10 0.98 -16.79
N CYS A 50 -5.79 1.01 -16.52
CA CYS A 50 -4.82 0.39 -17.40
C CYS A 50 -3.60 -0.17 -16.63
N PHE A 51 -2.85 -1.05 -17.26
CA PHE A 51 -1.66 -1.67 -16.68
C PHE A 51 -0.56 -1.87 -17.72
N LYS A 52 0.68 -2.03 -17.27
CA LYS A 52 1.82 -2.31 -18.14
C LYS A 52 2.79 -3.29 -17.49
N TYR A 53 3.25 -4.28 -18.26
CA TYR A 53 4.37 -5.13 -17.86
C TYR A 53 5.69 -4.52 -18.33
N VAL A 54 6.66 -4.45 -17.43
CA VAL A 54 8.00 -3.90 -17.69
C VAL A 54 9.08 -4.71 -16.96
N LEU A 55 10.29 -4.69 -17.48
CA LEU A 55 11.48 -5.25 -16.82
C LEU A 55 12.02 -4.27 -15.78
N LYS A 56 12.76 -4.77 -14.78
CA LYS A 56 13.43 -3.91 -13.78
C LYS A 56 14.33 -2.85 -14.44
N SER A 57 14.98 -3.20 -15.55
CA SER A 57 15.87 -2.31 -16.30
C SER A 57 15.16 -1.15 -17.01
N GLU A 58 13.83 -1.20 -17.14
CA GLU A 58 13.02 -0.11 -17.72
C GLU A 58 12.52 0.88 -16.65
N LEU A 59 12.76 0.58 -15.37
CA LEU A 59 12.29 1.36 -14.24
C LEU A 59 13.42 2.26 -13.73
N ASP A 60 13.07 3.50 -13.44
CA ASP A 60 14.01 4.46 -12.84
C ASP A 60 14.27 4.06 -11.37
N GLU A 61 13.23 3.61 -10.67
CA GLU A 61 13.31 3.16 -9.29
C GLU A 61 12.20 2.15 -8.99
N VAL A 62 12.46 1.22 -8.08
CA VAL A 62 11.45 0.35 -7.48
C VAL A 62 11.63 0.39 -5.98
N TYR A 63 10.55 0.58 -5.24
CA TYR A 63 10.62 0.66 -3.80
C TYR A 63 9.33 0.18 -3.15
N ARG A 64 9.42 -0.20 -1.88
CA ARG A 64 8.29 -0.51 -1.02
C ARG A 64 7.99 0.71 -0.15
N LYS A 65 6.72 1.14 -0.13
CA LYS A 65 6.21 2.23 0.69
C LYS A 65 5.51 1.65 1.91
N ASN A 66 6.13 1.79 3.08
CA ASN A 66 5.54 1.34 4.33
C ASN A 66 4.95 2.55 5.06
N THR A 67 3.62 2.56 5.21
CA THR A 67 2.93 3.59 6.00
C THR A 67 2.79 3.10 7.43
N LYS A 68 3.24 3.91 8.38
CA LYS A 68 3.10 3.70 9.81
C LYS A 68 2.30 4.84 10.44
N ALA A 69 1.66 4.55 11.57
CA ALA A 69 0.91 5.51 12.35
C ALA A 69 1.32 5.41 13.81
N GLU A 70 1.65 6.55 14.41
CA GLU A 70 1.81 6.67 15.86
C GLU A 70 0.45 6.99 16.49
N TYR A 71 -0.04 6.11 17.35
CA TYR A 71 -1.33 6.24 18.04
C TYR A 71 -1.14 5.96 19.53
N CYS A 72 -1.54 6.91 20.38
CA CYS A 72 -1.40 6.82 21.83
C CYS A 72 0.02 6.44 22.32
N GLY A 73 1.06 6.89 21.60
CA GLY A 73 2.48 6.63 21.93
C GLY A 73 3.04 5.30 21.44
N TYR A 74 2.28 4.53 20.65
CA TYR A 74 2.71 3.28 20.03
C TYR A 74 2.74 3.39 18.51
N GLU A 75 3.70 2.72 17.87
CA GLU A 75 3.81 2.67 16.41
C GLU A 75 3.07 1.44 15.87
N PHE A 76 2.23 1.67 14.87
CA PHE A 76 1.46 0.63 14.17
C PHE A 76 1.73 0.69 12.67
N GLY A 77 1.59 -0.45 12.00
CA GLY A 77 1.49 -0.44 10.55
C GLY A 77 0.10 0.03 10.10
N VAL A 78 -0.01 0.57 8.89
CA VAL A 78 -1.29 0.93 8.26
C VAL A 78 -1.56 -0.04 7.10
N VAL A 79 -2.72 -0.67 7.09
CA VAL A 79 -3.12 -1.65 6.06
C VAL A 79 -4.18 -1.14 5.11
N ASP A 80 -5.01 -0.20 5.54
CA ASP A 80 -6.01 0.42 4.69
C ASP A 80 -6.36 1.83 5.15
N GLU A 81 -7.03 2.55 4.26
CA GLU A 81 -7.46 3.93 4.44
C GLU A 81 -8.84 4.09 3.79
N PHE A 82 -9.77 4.67 4.54
CA PHE A 82 -11.11 4.99 4.07
C PHE A 82 -11.54 6.34 4.64
N GLU A 83 -11.85 7.28 3.75
CA GLU A 83 -12.18 8.66 4.11
C GLU A 83 -11.14 9.29 5.05
N ASN A 84 -11.53 9.62 6.29
CA ASN A 84 -10.67 10.20 7.32
C ASN A 84 -10.14 9.18 8.32
N MET A 85 -10.26 7.89 8.02
CA MET A 85 -9.86 6.78 8.89
C MET A 85 -8.67 6.02 8.32
N LEU A 86 -7.82 5.53 9.21
CA LEU A 86 -6.76 4.57 8.91
C LEU A 86 -7.03 3.28 9.67
N LEU A 87 -6.86 2.13 9.00
CA LEU A 87 -6.86 0.83 9.64
C LEU A 87 -5.42 0.53 10.08
N ILE A 88 -5.17 0.70 11.38
CA ILE A 88 -3.90 0.38 12.01
C ILE A 88 -3.87 -1.08 12.43
N TYR A 89 -2.69 -1.70 12.43
CA TYR A 89 -2.52 -3.08 12.88
C TYR A 89 -1.22 -3.31 13.66
N ALA A 90 -1.27 -4.29 14.56
CA ALA A 90 -0.11 -4.83 15.29
C ALA A 90 -0.05 -6.35 15.15
N MET A 91 1.15 -6.88 14.91
CA MET A 91 1.45 -8.32 14.88
C MET A 91 2.44 -8.74 15.98
N SER A 92 2.87 -7.79 16.81
CA SER A 92 3.84 -7.99 17.89
C SER A 92 3.52 -7.05 19.06
N GLY A 93 4.24 -7.18 20.17
CA GLY A 93 4.02 -6.38 21.38
C GLY A 93 3.06 -7.02 22.39
N ASP A 94 2.70 -6.28 23.43
CA ASP A 94 1.82 -6.78 24.50
C ASP A 94 0.34 -6.63 24.10
N TYR A 95 -0.30 -7.76 23.79
CA TYR A 95 -1.70 -7.77 23.35
C TYR A 95 -2.67 -7.17 24.35
N ARG A 96 -2.33 -7.13 25.65
CA ARG A 96 -3.20 -6.52 26.68
C ARG A 96 -3.29 -5.01 26.45
N ILE A 97 -2.22 -4.39 25.98
CA ILE A 97 -2.21 -2.97 25.59
C ILE A 97 -3.08 -2.75 24.36
N TRP A 98 -2.99 -3.63 23.35
CA TRP A 98 -3.83 -3.56 22.15
C TRP A 98 -5.32 -3.62 22.48
N LEU A 99 -5.71 -4.52 23.40
CA LEU A 99 -7.09 -4.60 23.90
C LEU A 99 -7.50 -3.34 24.67
N GLN A 100 -6.61 -2.76 25.49
CA GLN A 100 -6.90 -1.50 26.21
C GLN A 100 -7.06 -0.30 25.27
N LEU A 101 -6.34 -0.27 24.16
CA LEU A 101 -6.53 0.71 23.08
C LEU A 101 -7.80 0.44 22.26
N GLY A 102 -8.55 -0.63 22.58
CA GLY A 102 -9.76 -1.03 21.89
C GLY A 102 -9.50 -1.53 20.47
N MET A 103 -8.39 -2.23 20.25
CA MET A 103 -8.12 -2.98 19.03
C MET A 103 -8.78 -4.36 19.10
N GLU A 104 -9.20 -4.88 17.95
CA GLU A 104 -9.84 -6.17 17.81
C GLU A 104 -8.85 -7.22 17.30
N CYS A 105 -8.90 -8.43 17.85
CA CYS A 105 -8.11 -9.57 17.36
C CYS A 105 -8.80 -10.16 16.12
N VAL A 106 -8.26 -9.92 14.94
CA VAL A 106 -8.86 -10.39 13.66
C VAL A 106 -8.31 -11.74 13.20
N ASP A 107 -7.12 -12.09 13.69
CA ASP A 107 -6.47 -13.40 13.49
C ASP A 107 -5.50 -13.65 14.65
N LYS A 108 -4.93 -14.84 14.76
CA LYS A 108 -4.00 -15.23 15.82
C LYS A 108 -2.79 -14.31 15.85
N GLY A 109 -2.76 -13.43 16.86
CA GLY A 109 -1.67 -12.46 17.06
C GLY A 109 -1.78 -11.21 16.20
N ILE A 110 -2.87 -11.01 15.46
CA ILE A 110 -3.10 -9.83 14.61
C ILE A 110 -4.23 -9.00 15.21
N TYR A 111 -3.90 -7.78 15.61
CA TYR A 111 -4.83 -6.82 16.18
C TYR A 111 -5.02 -5.65 15.24
N GLN A 112 -6.26 -5.19 15.07
CA GLN A 112 -6.60 -4.09 14.17
C GLN A 112 -7.55 -3.07 14.80
N LYS A 113 -7.49 -1.82 14.35
CA LYS A 113 -8.43 -0.77 14.74
C LYS A 113 -8.51 0.31 13.66
N TRP A 114 -9.72 0.79 13.39
CA TRP A 114 -9.91 2.03 12.66
C TRP A 114 -9.70 3.23 13.59
N VAL A 115 -8.81 4.15 13.21
CA VAL A 115 -8.51 5.39 13.95
C VAL A 115 -8.65 6.60 13.03
N GLU A 116 -9.07 7.74 13.57
CA GLU A 116 -9.13 8.97 12.78
C GLU A 116 -7.72 9.47 12.46
N LYS A 117 -7.50 9.96 11.23
CA LYS A 117 -6.23 10.54 10.79
C LYS A 117 -5.74 11.69 11.68
N LYS A 118 -6.65 12.43 12.30
CA LYS A 118 -6.32 13.55 13.19
C LYS A 118 -5.72 13.09 14.52
N ASP A 119 -5.97 11.84 14.92
CA ASP A 119 -5.53 11.28 16.20
C ASP A 119 -4.19 10.54 16.10
N VAL A 120 -3.56 10.56 14.92
CA VAL A 120 -2.32 9.83 14.64
C VAL A 120 -1.29 10.70 13.94
N ILE A 121 -0.03 10.36 14.15
CA ILE A 121 1.08 10.91 13.36
C ILE A 121 1.46 9.87 12.31
N VAL A 122 1.22 10.19 11.04
CA VAL A 122 1.53 9.29 9.92
C VAL A 122 2.99 9.48 9.49
N LYS A 123 3.72 8.36 9.37
CA LYS A 123 5.09 8.29 8.86
C LYS A 123 5.12 7.36 7.65
N VAL A 124 5.86 7.73 6.62
CA VAL A 124 5.97 6.97 5.38
C VAL A 124 7.44 6.68 5.11
N ASP A 125 7.80 5.40 5.16
CA ASP A 125 9.15 4.93 4.87
C ASP A 125 9.20 4.37 3.45
N LYS A 126 10.26 4.70 2.71
CA LYS A 126 10.57 4.12 1.40
C LYS A 126 11.77 3.19 1.52
N GLU A 127 11.60 1.94 1.10
CA GLU A 127 12.65 0.91 1.07
C GLU A 127 12.90 0.52 -0.38
N VAL A 128 14.08 0.84 -0.93
CA VAL A 128 14.44 0.54 -2.33
C VAL A 128 14.62 -0.98 -2.52
N LEU A 129 14.13 -1.51 -3.65
CA LEU A 129 14.12 -2.95 -4.01
C LEU A 129 15.07 -3.30 -5.17
#